data_AF-A0A970G220-F1
#
_entry.id   AF-A0A970G220-F1
#
_cell.length_a   1.000
_cell.length_b   1.000
_cell.length_c   1.000
_cell.angle_alpha   90.00
_cell.angle_beta   90.00
_cell.angle_gamma   90.00
#
_symmetry.space_group_name_H-M   'P 1'
#
loop_
_entity.id
_entity.type
_entity.pdbx_description
1 polymer ?
#
loop_
_entity_poly.entity_id
_entity_poly.type
_entity_poly.pdbx_seq_one_letter_code
_entity_poly.pdbx_strand_id
1 'polypeptide(L)'
;MICPRCNKAIPDDSAFCQYCGFQTAPRAEEKPFDTATDTNHPAAVSPGSNPVNPAPGMAQYAPPARYCSRCGGLIDRSSRRCTACGRQYFRPASAVPVIVLSVLLAISVGLNIRQYVIHSNMTETVANLEAEIAEQEESINNLWWDYLKLSNETDFFRSHAVIVPDDGTNLYHLYRCEDLDLSSFWIYNTEAAKQQGLQPCPKCYP
;
A
#
# COMPACT_ATOMS: atom_id res chain seq x y z
N MET A 1 13.38 4.38 -16.62
CA MET A 1 12.03 4.87 -16.14
C MET A 1 11.82 4.65 -14.62
N ILE A 2 10.83 5.26 -13.94
CA ILE A 2 10.53 5.03 -12.50
C ILE A 2 9.41 4.01 -12.31
N CYS A 3 9.56 3.07 -11.37
CA CYS A 3 8.54 2.06 -11.08
C CYS A 3 7.31 2.67 -10.38
N PRO A 4 6.08 2.50 -10.90
CA PRO A 4 4.88 3.04 -10.27
C PRO A 4 4.49 2.34 -8.97
N ARG A 5 5.11 1.19 -8.65
CA ARG A 5 4.81 0.36 -7.48
C ARG A 5 5.73 0.60 -6.30
N CYS A 6 7.02 0.81 -6.53
CA CYS A 6 8.01 0.98 -5.46
C CYS A 6 8.86 2.25 -5.61
N ASN A 7 8.58 3.07 -6.61
CA ASN A 7 9.23 4.36 -6.87
C ASN A 7 10.75 4.31 -7.10
N LYS A 8 11.32 3.13 -7.34
CA LYS A 8 12.74 2.96 -7.69
C LYS A 8 12.97 3.10 -9.20
N ALA A 9 14.17 3.55 -9.58
CA ALA A 9 14.59 3.61 -10.97
C ALA A 9 14.72 2.21 -11.57
N ILE A 10 14.21 2.06 -12.79
CA ILE A 10 14.28 0.85 -13.61
C ILE A 10 15.15 1.18 -14.84
N PRO A 11 16.12 0.32 -15.17
CA PRO A 11 16.90 0.42 -16.42
C PRO A 11 15.98 0.41 -17.65
N ASP A 12 16.33 1.14 -18.70
CA ASP A 12 15.45 1.36 -19.85
C ASP A 12 15.23 0.12 -20.73
N ASP A 13 16.02 -0.94 -20.56
CA ASP A 13 15.92 -2.24 -21.24
C ASP A 13 15.14 -3.30 -20.43
N SER A 14 14.66 -2.96 -19.23
CA SER A 14 14.07 -3.92 -18.30
C SER A 14 12.55 -3.99 -18.41
N ALA A 15 12.02 -5.16 -18.78
CA ALA A 15 10.58 -5.44 -18.90
C ALA A 15 9.85 -5.61 -17.54
N PHE A 16 10.60 -5.65 -16.44
CA PHE A 16 10.09 -5.76 -15.08
C PHE A 16 10.98 -5.03 -14.08
N CYS A 17 10.41 -4.63 -12.94
CA CYS A 17 11.14 -4.00 -11.85
C CYS A 17 11.91 -5.04 -11.04
N GLN A 18 13.24 -4.97 -11.07
CA GLN A 18 14.13 -5.85 -10.31
C GLN A 18 13.96 -5.79 -8.78
N TYR A 19 13.38 -4.71 -8.25
CA TYR A 19 13.24 -4.50 -6.81
C TYR A 19 11.92 -5.03 -6.22
N CYS A 20 10.87 -5.13 -7.04
CA CYS A 20 9.53 -5.52 -6.55
C CYS A 20 8.76 -6.47 -7.48
N GLY A 21 9.35 -6.85 -8.62
CA GLY A 21 8.76 -7.80 -9.57
C GLY A 21 7.64 -7.24 -10.46
N PHE A 22 7.37 -5.92 -10.40
CA PHE A 22 6.31 -5.29 -11.18
C PHE A 22 6.66 -5.26 -12.68
N GLN A 23 5.83 -5.85 -13.55
CA GLN A 23 6.00 -5.81 -15.01
C GLN A 23 5.66 -4.43 -15.56
N THR A 24 6.61 -3.83 -16.29
CA THR A 24 6.55 -2.43 -16.73
C THR A 24 6.11 -2.29 -18.19
N ALA A 25 6.12 -3.39 -18.94
CA ALA A 25 5.63 -3.45 -20.32
C ALA A 25 4.35 -4.29 -20.40
N PRO A 26 3.28 -3.83 -21.08
CA PRO A 26 2.24 -4.71 -21.55
C PRO A 26 2.83 -5.63 -22.63
N ARG A 27 2.54 -6.93 -22.55
CA ARG A 27 2.82 -7.94 -23.57
C ARG A 27 2.30 -7.42 -24.93
N ALA A 28 3.18 -7.28 -25.91
CA ALA A 28 2.80 -6.94 -27.27
C ALA A 28 1.82 -8.00 -27.80
N GLU A 29 0.57 -7.59 -28.01
CA GLU A 29 -0.37 -8.28 -28.89
C GLU A 29 0.07 -8.04 -30.34
N GLU A 30 0.18 -9.12 -31.11
CA GLU A 30 0.29 -9.05 -32.56
C GLU A 30 -1.05 -8.56 -33.16
N LYS A 31 -0.93 -7.69 -34.18
CA LYS A 31 -1.99 -6.82 -34.71
C LYS A 31 -3.13 -7.53 -35.48
N PRO A 32 -4.30 -6.86 -35.60
CA PRO A 32 -5.41 -7.19 -36.48
C PRO A 32 -5.35 -6.50 -37.87
N PHE A 33 -5.99 -7.11 -38.87
CA PHE A 33 -6.27 -6.64 -40.26
C PHE A 33 -7.40 -7.57 -40.78
N ASP A 34 -8.55 -7.21 -41.37
CA ASP A 34 -8.97 -6.19 -42.35
C ASP A 34 -10.52 -6.08 -42.33
N THR A 35 -11.17 -4.92 -42.49
CA THR A 35 -11.60 -4.26 -43.76
C THR A 35 -12.74 -5.05 -44.45
N ALA A 36 -13.90 -4.53 -44.87
CA ALA A 36 -14.23 -3.24 -45.44
C ALA A 36 -15.76 -2.93 -45.36
N THR A 37 -16.04 -1.64 -45.31
CA THR A 37 -17.19 -0.91 -45.84
C THR A 37 -17.42 -1.10 -47.34
N ASP A 38 -18.68 -1.04 -47.79
CA ASP A 38 -19.12 -0.50 -49.08
C ASP A 38 -20.49 0.17 -48.83
N THR A 39 -20.70 1.50 -48.95
CA THR A 39 -20.65 2.40 -50.14
C THR A 39 -21.58 1.90 -51.26
N ASN A 40 -22.40 2.66 -51.98
CA ASN A 40 -22.81 4.06 -52.02
C ASN A 40 -23.94 4.18 -53.09
N HIS A 41 -24.60 5.36 -53.17
CA HIS A 41 -25.12 5.98 -54.42
C HIS A 41 -26.58 5.72 -54.91
N PRO A 42 -27.20 6.64 -55.69
CA PRO A 42 -28.23 7.54 -55.15
C PRO A 42 -29.49 7.70 -56.05
N ALA A 43 -30.31 8.68 -55.66
CA ALA A 43 -31.59 9.16 -56.17
C ALA A 43 -31.75 9.39 -57.69
N ALA A 44 -33.00 9.26 -58.17
CA ALA A 44 -33.78 10.39 -58.68
C ALA A 44 -35.23 10.01 -59.10
N VAL A 45 -36.07 11.06 -59.11
CA VAL A 45 -37.29 11.31 -59.91
C VAL A 45 -38.65 11.26 -59.18
N SER A 46 -39.20 12.48 -59.04
CA SER A 46 -40.51 12.97 -58.54
C SER A 46 -41.71 12.61 -59.45
N PRO A 47 -42.87 13.31 -59.40
CA PRO A 47 -43.70 13.79 -58.28
C PRO A 47 -45.15 13.26 -58.40
N GLY A 48 -45.98 13.37 -57.36
CA GLY A 48 -47.42 13.17 -57.58
C GLY A 48 -48.31 13.17 -56.36
N SER A 49 -49.04 14.26 -56.20
CA SER A 49 -50.34 14.37 -55.51
C SER A 49 -50.42 13.96 -54.04
N ASN A 50 -50.44 14.98 -53.18
CA ASN A 50 -51.15 14.91 -51.91
C ASN A 50 -52.67 14.89 -52.18
N PRO A 51 -53.43 13.92 -51.65
CA PRO A 51 -54.80 14.15 -51.26
C PRO A 51 -54.83 14.51 -49.77
N VAL A 52 -55.27 15.73 -49.50
CA VAL A 52 -55.87 16.10 -48.21
C VAL A 52 -57.05 15.17 -47.98
N ASN A 53 -57.06 14.45 -46.85
CA ASN A 53 -58.27 13.85 -46.30
C ASN A 53 -58.06 13.37 -44.84
N PRO A 54 -59.15 13.24 -44.07
CA PRO A 54 -59.43 14.06 -42.90
C PRO A 54 -58.93 13.42 -41.60
N ALA A 55 -58.95 14.19 -40.51
CA ALA A 55 -58.75 13.68 -39.16
C ALA A 55 -59.67 12.46 -38.90
N PRO A 56 -59.14 11.25 -38.64
CA PRO A 56 -59.95 10.16 -38.17
C PRO A 56 -59.98 10.22 -36.65
N GLY A 57 -61.18 10.06 -36.10
CA GLY A 57 -61.42 10.02 -34.66
C GLY A 57 -60.61 8.94 -33.95
N MET A 58 -60.77 8.93 -32.62
CA MET A 58 -60.11 8.07 -31.64
C MET A 58 -60.12 6.57 -32.04
N ALA A 59 -59.21 6.19 -32.93
CA ALA A 59 -58.89 4.81 -33.23
C ALA A 59 -58.02 4.32 -32.07
N GLN A 60 -58.59 3.45 -31.25
CA GLN A 60 -57.89 2.77 -30.18
C GLN A 60 -56.60 2.17 -30.75
N TYR A 61 -55.44 2.64 -30.27
CA TYR A 61 -54.13 2.14 -30.71
C TYR A 61 -54.04 0.64 -30.41
N ALA A 62 -54.26 -0.18 -31.44
CA ALA A 62 -54.05 -1.60 -31.34
C ALA A 62 -52.53 -1.84 -31.29
N PRO A 63 -52.01 -2.44 -30.20
CA PRO A 63 -50.58 -2.68 -30.08
C PRO A 63 -50.09 -3.65 -31.17
N PRO A 64 -48.84 -3.51 -31.64
CA PRO A 64 -48.33 -4.33 -32.73
C PRO A 64 -48.33 -5.82 -32.35
N ALA A 65 -48.75 -6.65 -33.30
CA ALA A 65 -48.76 -8.10 -33.16
C ALA A 65 -47.32 -8.63 -32.96
N ARG A 66 -47.18 -9.65 -32.11
CA ARG A 66 -45.90 -10.33 -31.86
C ARG A 66 -45.96 -11.76 -32.37
N TYR A 67 -44.88 -12.19 -33.01
CA TYR A 67 -44.77 -13.50 -33.63
C TYR A 67 -43.72 -14.36 -32.91
N CYS A 68 -43.95 -15.67 -32.89
CA CYS A 68 -43.08 -16.65 -32.28
C CYS A 68 -41.76 -16.76 -33.06
N SER A 69 -40.64 -16.54 -32.37
CA SER A 69 -39.30 -16.68 -32.94
C SER A 69 -38.95 -18.09 -33.45
N ARG A 70 -39.74 -19.12 -33.09
CA ARG A 70 -39.50 -20.51 -33.51
C ARG A 70 -40.37 -20.95 -34.68
N CYS A 71 -41.66 -20.63 -34.65
CA CYS A 71 -42.63 -21.14 -35.64
C CYS A 71 -43.39 -20.05 -36.39
N GLY A 72 -43.10 -18.77 -36.15
CA GLY A 72 -43.79 -17.64 -36.77
C GLY A 72 -45.23 -17.41 -36.31
N GLY A 73 -45.83 -18.32 -35.54
CA GLY A 73 -47.21 -18.19 -35.05
C GLY A 73 -47.42 -17.00 -34.12
N LEU A 74 -48.63 -16.44 -34.11
CA LEU A 74 -49.01 -15.31 -33.26
C LEU A 74 -48.86 -15.66 -31.76
N ILE A 75 -48.32 -14.72 -30.99
CA ILE A 75 -48.23 -14.83 -29.53
C ILE A 75 -49.43 -14.12 -28.92
N ASP A 76 -50.28 -14.86 -28.22
CA ASP A 76 -51.38 -14.26 -27.47
C ASP A 76 -50.82 -13.36 -26.37
N ARG A 77 -51.33 -12.13 -26.31
CA ARG A 77 -50.84 -11.08 -25.42
C ARG A 77 -51.21 -11.35 -23.96
N SER A 78 -52.34 -12.02 -23.74
CA SER A 78 -52.89 -12.32 -22.42
C SER A 78 -52.20 -13.52 -21.78
N SER A 79 -52.17 -14.67 -22.46
CA SER A 79 -51.51 -15.89 -21.98
C SER A 79 -49.99 -15.90 -22.20
N ARG A 80 -49.46 -14.99 -23.03
CA ARG A 80 -48.05 -14.93 -23.46
C ARG A 80 -47.56 -16.25 -24.08
N ARG A 81 -48.47 -17.01 -24.68
CA ARG A 81 -48.18 -18.29 -25.34
C ARG A 81 -48.35 -18.16 -26.84
N CYS A 82 -47.47 -18.84 -27.59
CA CYS A 82 -47.66 -18.99 -29.02
C CYS A 82 -48.89 -19.88 -29.26
N THR A 83 -49.83 -19.40 -30.06
CA THR A 83 -51.06 -20.15 -30.39
C THR A 83 -50.79 -21.39 -31.25
N ALA A 84 -49.65 -21.44 -31.95
CA ALA A 84 -49.30 -22.54 -32.84
C ALA A 84 -48.44 -23.63 -32.18
N CYS A 85 -47.42 -23.27 -31.39
CA CYS A 85 -46.49 -24.25 -30.78
C CYS A 85 -46.58 -24.35 -29.25
N GLY A 86 -47.46 -23.57 -28.62
CA GLY A 86 -47.69 -23.61 -27.16
C GLY A 86 -46.57 -23.01 -26.30
N ARG A 87 -45.46 -22.53 -26.89
CA ARG A 87 -44.32 -21.98 -26.15
C ARG A 87 -44.70 -20.70 -25.39
N GLN A 88 -44.39 -20.63 -24.10
CA GLN A 88 -44.63 -19.47 -23.24
C GLN A 88 -43.43 -18.51 -23.25
N TYR A 89 -43.70 -17.21 -23.37
CA TYR A 89 -42.70 -16.14 -23.36
C TYR A 89 -42.79 -15.33 -22.07
N PHE A 90 -41.80 -15.45 -21.20
CA PHE A 90 -41.71 -14.68 -19.97
C PHE A 90 -41.02 -13.33 -20.24
N ARG A 91 -41.56 -12.23 -19.70
CA ARG A 91 -40.81 -11.00 -19.49
C ARG A 91 -40.52 -10.90 -18.00
N PRO A 92 -39.29 -10.57 -17.56
CA PRO A 92 -39.04 -10.31 -16.16
C PRO A 92 -39.97 -9.18 -15.70
N ALA A 93 -40.51 -9.30 -14.48
CA ALA A 93 -41.32 -8.25 -13.90
C ALA A 93 -40.49 -6.96 -13.83
N SER A 94 -41.10 -5.81 -14.13
CA SER A 94 -40.43 -4.50 -14.11
C SER A 94 -39.87 -4.11 -12.73
N ALA A 95 -40.30 -4.81 -11.66
CA ALA A 95 -39.80 -4.65 -10.31
C ALA A 95 -38.41 -5.27 -10.08
N VAL A 96 -38.01 -6.28 -10.87
CA VAL A 96 -36.71 -6.97 -10.70
C VAL A 96 -35.51 -6.02 -10.76
N PRO A 97 -35.36 -5.13 -11.76
CA PRO A 97 -34.22 -4.20 -11.79
C PRO A 97 -34.24 -3.21 -10.62
N VAL A 98 -35.42 -2.77 -10.16
CA VAL A 98 -35.54 -1.86 -9.01
C VAL A 98 -35.07 -2.52 -7.73
N ILE A 99 -35.49 -3.78 -7.51
CA ILE A 99 -35.05 -4.56 -6.34
C ILE A 99 -33.53 -4.75 -6.39
N VAL A 100 -32.98 -5.16 -7.54
CA VAL A 100 -31.52 -5.34 -7.69
C VAL A 100 -30.76 -4.04 -7.43
N LEU A 101 -31.20 -2.91 -7.98
CA LEU A 101 -30.57 -1.61 -7.74
C LEU A 101 -30.64 -1.20 -6.27
N SER A 102 -31.77 -1.44 -5.59
CA SER A 102 -31.91 -1.12 -4.17
C SER A 102 -30.95 -1.94 -3.30
N VAL A 103 -30.76 -3.23 -3.62
CA VAL A 103 -29.80 -4.11 -2.95
C VAL A 103 -28.37 -3.66 -3.21
N LEU A 104 -28.01 -3.33 -4.46
CA LEU A 104 -26.68 -2.83 -4.80
C LEU A 104 -26.35 -1.53 -4.07
N LEU A 105 -27.32 -0.62 -3.96
CA LEU A 105 -27.13 0.63 -3.24
C LEU A 105 -26.93 0.39 -1.73
N ALA A 106 -27.71 -0.51 -1.13
CA ALA A 106 -27.54 -0.88 0.28
C ALA A 106 -26.15 -1.50 0.54
N ILE A 107 -25.68 -2.38 -0.35
CA ILE A 107 -24.33 -2.96 -0.27
C ILE A 107 -23.27 -1.86 -0.39
N SER A 108 -23.42 -0.95 -1.36
CA SER A 108 -22.50 0.17 -1.56
C SER A 108 -22.38 1.03 -0.31
N VAL A 109 -23.51 1.43 0.28
CA VAL A 109 -23.53 2.22 1.52
C VAL A 109 -22.86 1.45 2.67
N GLY A 110 -23.17 0.17 2.84
CA GLY A 110 -22.54 -0.67 3.87
C GLY A 110 -21.02 -0.79 3.72
N LEU A 111 -20.53 -0.96 2.49
CA LEU A 111 -19.09 -1.01 2.20
C LEU A 111 -18.40 0.32 2.50
N ASN A 112 -19.03 1.46 2.17
CA ASN A 112 -18.48 2.78 2.49
C ASN A 112 -18.39 3.02 4.00
N ILE A 113 -19.43 2.64 4.77
CA ILE A 113 -19.40 2.76 6.23
C ILE A 113 -18.30 1.87 6.83
N ARG A 114 -18.20 0.61 6.38
CA ARG A 114 -17.14 -0.30 6.84
C ARG A 114 -15.76 0.24 6.51
N GLN A 115 -15.56 0.75 5.29
CA GLN A 115 -14.30 1.34 4.87
C GLN A 115 -13.93 2.56 5.72
N TYR A 116 -14.91 3.40 6.07
CA TYR A 116 -14.70 4.55 6.95
C TYR A 116 -14.22 4.12 8.35
N VAL A 117 -14.88 3.14 8.97
CA VAL A 117 -14.50 2.64 10.31
C VAL A 117 -13.11 1.99 10.28
N ILE A 118 -12.79 1.22 9.24
CA ILE A 118 -11.46 0.63 9.10
C ILE A 118 -10.40 1.74 8.95
N HIS A 119 -10.68 2.77 8.15
CA HIS A 119 -9.78 3.88 7.94
C HIS A 119 -9.54 4.70 9.23
N SER A 120 -10.59 4.98 10.01
CA SER A 120 -10.44 5.69 11.28
C SER A 120 -9.56 4.91 12.26
N ASN A 121 -9.80 3.60 12.37
CA ASN A 121 -9.01 2.75 13.26
C ASN A 121 -7.54 2.69 12.80
N MET A 122 -7.29 2.58 11.50
CA MET A 122 -5.93 2.59 10.95
C MET A 122 -5.23 3.93 11.20
N THR A 123 -5.95 5.05 11.09
CA THR A 123 -5.41 6.39 11.35
C THR A 123 -4.99 6.52 12.82
N GLU A 124 -5.81 6.03 13.75
CA GLU A 124 -5.47 6.00 15.18
C GLU A 124 -4.25 5.11 15.45
N THR A 125 -4.18 3.91 14.85
CA THR A 125 -3.01 3.04 15.04
C THR A 125 -1.71 3.65 14.53
N VAL A 126 -1.75 4.37 13.40
CA VAL A 126 -0.57 5.06 12.87
C VAL A 126 -0.17 6.19 13.82
N ALA A 127 -1.11 7.00 14.30
CA ALA A 127 -0.83 8.08 15.24
C ALA A 127 -0.22 7.56 16.56
N ASN A 128 -0.72 6.45 17.08
CA ASN A 128 -0.19 5.83 18.30
C ASN A 128 1.23 5.28 18.08
N LEU A 129 1.48 4.61 16.95
CA LEU A 129 2.82 4.10 16.61
C LEU A 129 3.82 5.25 16.39
N GLU A 130 3.40 6.34 15.75
CA GLU A 130 4.24 7.53 15.58
C GLU A 130 4.60 8.17 16.92
N ALA A 131 3.64 8.25 17.86
CA ALA A 131 3.90 8.75 19.21
C ALA A 131 4.87 7.84 19.99
N GLU A 132 4.69 6.51 19.88
CA GLU A 132 5.60 5.54 20.50
C GLU A 132 7.02 5.62 19.92
N ILE A 133 7.17 5.79 18.60
CA ILE A 133 8.47 5.98 17.95
C ILE A 133 9.14 7.26 18.49
N ALA A 134 8.41 8.36 18.61
CA ALA A 134 8.96 9.61 19.12
C ALA A 134 9.47 9.48 20.57
N GLU A 135 8.71 8.77 21.43
CA GLU A 135 9.11 8.48 22.81
C GLU A 135 10.36 7.58 22.86
N GLN A 136 10.41 6.54 22.02
CA GLN A 136 11.56 5.65 21.93
C GLN A 136 12.81 6.38 21.44
N GLU A 137 12.68 7.26 20.44
CA GLU A 137 13.78 8.09 19.94
C GLU A 137 14.33 9.02 21.03
N GLU A 138 13.46 9.63 21.83
CA GLU A 138 13.88 10.43 23.00
C GLU A 138 14.66 9.58 24.01
N SER A 139 14.15 8.38 24.33
CA SER A 139 14.83 7.45 25.24
C SER A 139 16.22 7.06 24.73
N ILE A 140 16.35 6.71 23.45
CA ILE A 140 17.63 6.35 22.81
C ILE A 140 18.62 7.52 22.90
N ASN A 141 18.17 8.74 22.58
CA ASN A 141 19.03 9.92 22.64
C ASN A 141 19.53 10.18 24.06
N ASN A 142 18.65 10.08 25.06
CA ASN A 142 19.03 10.25 26.46
C ASN A 142 20.03 9.17 26.91
N LEU A 143 19.77 7.90 26.58
CA LEU A 143 20.68 6.80 26.90
C LEU A 143 22.05 6.96 26.22
N TRP A 144 22.06 7.46 24.98
CA TRP A 144 23.29 7.73 24.25
C TRP A 144 24.11 8.84 24.91
N TRP A 145 23.47 9.92 25.36
CA TRP A 145 24.13 10.99 26.10
C TRP A 145 24.70 10.50 27.44
N ASP A 146 23.95 9.69 28.18
CA ASP A 146 24.42 9.10 29.44
C ASP A 146 25.60 8.16 29.21
N TYR A 147 25.52 7.31 28.18
CA TYR A 147 26.62 6.45 27.76
C TYR A 147 27.86 7.26 27.40
N LEU A 148 27.72 8.32 26.59
CA LEU A 148 28.82 9.16 26.17
C LEU A 148 29.47 9.88 27.36
N LYS A 149 28.66 10.40 28.29
CA LYS A 149 29.14 11.04 29.51
C LYS A 149 29.96 10.06 30.36
N LEU A 150 29.43 8.87 30.62
CA LEU A 150 30.10 7.86 31.42
C LEU A 150 31.34 7.30 30.72
N SER A 151 31.29 7.13 29.40
CA SER A 151 32.44 6.71 28.58
C SER A 151 33.56 7.74 28.69
N ASN A 152 33.26 9.03 28.45
CA ASN A 152 34.26 10.10 28.53
C ASN A 152 34.90 10.20 29.92
N GLU A 153 34.11 10.08 30.98
CA GLU A 153 34.61 10.07 32.36
C GLU A 153 35.52 8.86 32.61
N THR A 154 35.08 7.67 32.19
CA THR A 154 35.86 6.44 32.34
C THR A 154 37.15 6.49 31.52
N ASP A 155 37.12 7.04 30.31
CA ASP A 155 38.27 7.19 29.43
C ASP A 155 39.29 8.18 30.00
N PHE A 156 38.81 9.27 30.61
CA PHE A 156 39.67 10.21 31.35
C PHE A 156 40.42 9.50 32.48
N PHE A 157 39.71 8.77 33.36
CA PHE A 157 40.37 8.05 34.46
C PHE A 157 41.28 6.92 33.96
N ARG A 158 40.88 6.16 32.93
CA ARG A 158 41.71 5.10 32.35
C ARG A 158 43.02 5.60 31.76
N SER A 159 43.05 6.84 31.25
CA SER A 159 44.22 7.43 30.60
C SER A 159 45.09 8.25 31.56
N HIS A 160 44.51 8.80 32.64
CA HIS A 160 45.22 9.73 33.52
C HIS A 160 45.44 9.19 34.93
N ALA A 161 44.60 8.28 35.44
CA ALA A 161 44.71 7.78 36.80
C ALA A 161 45.42 6.43 36.87
N VAL A 162 46.30 6.30 37.85
CA VAL A 162 47.03 5.08 38.18
C VAL A 162 46.85 4.75 39.66
N ILE A 163 46.90 3.47 39.98
CA ILE A 163 46.65 2.94 41.32
C ILE A 163 47.96 2.42 41.90
N VAL A 164 48.26 2.80 43.13
CA VAL A 164 49.48 2.43 43.84
C VAL A 164 49.07 1.68 45.11
N PRO A 165 49.22 0.35 45.14
CA PRO A 165 48.97 -0.43 46.35
C PRO A 165 49.99 -0.13 47.45
N ASP A 166 49.59 -0.28 48.71
CA ASP A 166 50.47 -0.14 49.89
C ASP A 166 51.19 -1.46 50.21
N ASP A 167 51.80 -2.07 49.19
CA ASP A 167 52.48 -3.37 49.26
C ASP A 167 54.02 -3.22 49.31
N GLY A 168 54.52 -1.99 49.27
CA GLY A 168 55.95 -1.66 49.28
C GLY A 168 56.66 -1.87 47.94
N THR A 169 55.97 -2.24 46.86
CA THR A 169 56.58 -2.47 45.55
C THR A 169 57.01 -1.18 44.86
N ASN A 170 56.44 -0.03 45.25
CA ASN A 170 56.60 1.27 44.58
C ASN A 170 56.22 1.24 43.09
N LEU A 171 55.29 0.34 42.73
CA LEU A 171 54.75 0.24 41.37
C LEU A 171 53.38 0.90 41.29
N TYR A 172 53.12 1.59 40.17
CA TYR A 172 51.78 2.03 39.81
C TYR A 172 51.20 1.13 38.72
N HIS A 173 49.90 0.86 38.85
CA HIS A 173 49.14 -0.08 38.05
C HIS A 173 47.95 0.60 37.37
N LEU A 174 47.50 0.01 36.28
CA LEU A 174 46.16 0.27 35.74
C LEU A 174 45.14 -0.57 36.52
N TYR A 175 43.91 -0.08 36.66
CA TYR A 175 42.82 -0.77 37.37
C TYR A 175 42.60 -2.24 36.96
N ARG A 176 42.96 -2.59 35.72
CA ARG A 176 42.78 -3.93 35.14
C ARG A 176 43.97 -4.88 35.35
N CYS A 177 44.93 -4.54 36.22
CA CYS A 177 46.10 -5.39 36.46
C CYS A 177 45.73 -6.59 37.34
N GLU A 178 46.19 -7.79 36.97
CA GLU A 178 45.95 -9.02 37.75
C GLU A 178 46.66 -9.02 39.10
N ASP A 179 47.80 -8.35 39.22
CA ASP A 179 48.59 -8.29 40.47
C ASP A 179 48.20 -7.10 41.34
N LEU A 180 47.21 -6.30 40.94
CA LEU A 180 46.82 -5.12 41.71
C LEU A 180 46.02 -5.52 42.94
N ASP A 181 46.59 -5.27 44.11
CA ASP A 181 45.86 -5.34 45.37
C ASP A 181 45.06 -4.06 45.61
N LEU A 182 43.75 -4.20 45.85
CA LEU A 182 42.83 -3.11 46.16
C LEU A 182 42.47 -3.05 47.65
N SER A 183 43.16 -3.80 48.51
CA SER A 183 42.93 -3.80 49.96
C SER A 183 43.33 -2.47 50.63
N SER A 184 44.43 -1.87 50.21
CA SER A 184 44.93 -0.55 50.63
C SER A 184 45.69 0.09 49.47
N PHE A 185 45.24 1.25 48.99
CA PHE A 185 45.80 1.88 47.80
C PHE A 185 45.64 3.39 47.79
N TRP A 186 46.47 4.04 46.98
CA TRP A 186 46.35 5.45 46.61
C TRP A 186 46.09 5.58 45.11
N ILE A 187 45.35 6.62 44.72
CA ILE A 187 45.16 6.99 43.32
C ILE A 187 45.93 8.27 43.04
N TYR A 188 46.76 8.24 42.01
CA TYR A 188 47.49 9.40 41.50
C TYR A 188 47.16 9.60 40.03
N ASN A 189 47.38 10.83 39.54
CA ASN A 189 47.59 10.95 38.11
C ASN A 189 48.99 10.38 37.74
N THR A 190 49.15 9.94 36.49
CA THR A 190 50.39 9.28 36.04
C THR A 190 51.66 10.12 36.27
N GLU A 191 51.59 11.43 36.05
CA GLU A 191 52.76 12.31 36.19
C GLU A 191 53.12 12.55 37.66
N ALA A 192 52.13 12.68 38.54
CA ALA A 192 52.34 12.77 39.97
C ALA A 192 52.99 11.49 40.53
N ALA A 193 52.57 10.31 40.05
CA ALA A 193 53.20 9.05 40.44
C ALA A 193 54.68 9.01 40.05
N LYS A 194 55.00 9.41 38.81
CA LYS A 194 56.40 9.51 38.34
C LYS A 194 57.22 10.50 39.15
N GLN A 195 56.65 11.66 39.52
CA GLN A 195 57.33 12.65 40.36
C GLN A 195 57.63 12.15 41.77
N GLN A 196 56.81 11.24 42.30
CA GLN A 196 57.06 10.53 43.57
C GLN A 196 58.11 9.41 43.44
N GLY A 197 58.66 9.18 42.24
CA GLY A 197 59.66 8.13 41.98
C GLY A 197 59.08 6.74 41.77
N LEU A 198 57.75 6.60 41.72
CA LEU A 198 57.06 5.33 41.48
C LEU A 198 57.29 4.86 40.03
N GLN A 199 57.44 3.55 39.85
CA GLN A 199 57.73 2.95 38.56
C GLN A 199 56.47 2.29 37.96
N PRO A 200 56.33 2.23 36.62
CA PRO A 200 55.22 1.52 36.01
C PRO A 200 55.32 0.02 36.28
N CYS A 201 54.19 -0.62 36.56
CA CYS A 201 54.11 -2.08 36.58
C CYS A 201 54.42 -2.66 35.18
N PRO A 202 55.39 -3.60 35.03
CA PRO A 202 55.75 -4.18 33.73
C PRO A 202 54.61 -4.94 33.04
N LYS A 203 53.62 -5.46 33.80
CA LYS A 203 52.44 -6.11 33.22
C LYS A 203 51.41 -5.11 32.67
N CYS A 204 51.34 -3.91 33.27
CA CYS A 204 50.44 -2.86 32.81
C CYS A 204 51.01 -2.10 31.60
N TYR A 205 52.34 -1.99 31.55
CA TYR A 205 53.10 -1.25 30.55
C TYR A 205 54.24 -2.15 30.01
N PRO A 206 53.93 -3.11 29.12
CA PRO A 206 54.91 -4.01 28.53
C PRO A 206 55.87 -3.31 27.56
#